data_AF-K6TBG1-F1
#
_entry.id   AF-K6TBG1-F1
#
_cell.length_a   1.000
_cell.length_b   1.000
_cell.length_c   1.000
_cell.angle_alpha   90.00
_cell.angle_beta   90.00
_cell.angle_gamma   90.00
#
_symmetry.space_group_name_H-M   'P 1'
#
loop_
_entity.id
_entity.type
_entity.pdbx_description
1 polymer ?
#
loop_
_entity_poly.entity_id
_entity_poly.type
_entity_poly.pdbx_seq_one_letter_code
_entity_poly.pdbx_strand_id
1 'polypeptide(L)' 'MNKVKRRKLNLNMKFQKGAVVCAKSPIECKGCRDIGQCEEMDLFYYTYSKKDISECIKNDERRR' A
#
# COMPACT_ATOMS: atom_id res chain seq x y z
N MET A 1 4.76 18.69 -18.20
CA MET A 1 4.09 18.12 -17.00
C MET A 1 4.69 16.75 -16.72
N ASN A 2 5.31 16.53 -15.55
CA ASN A 2 5.86 15.22 -15.20
C ASN A 2 4.71 14.20 -15.07
N LYS A 3 4.68 13.17 -15.92
CA LYS A 3 3.71 12.07 -15.82
C LYS A 3 3.86 11.40 -14.45
N VAL A 4 2.82 11.46 -13.63
CA VAL A 4 2.76 10.73 -12.35
C VAL A 4 2.90 9.24 -12.67
N LYS A 5 3.98 8.61 -12.17
CA LYS A 5 4.23 7.19 -12.43
C LYS A 5 3.24 6.36 -11.62
N ARG A 6 2.26 5.78 -12.32
CA ARG A 6 1.34 4.78 -11.77
C ARG A 6 2.03 3.42 -11.74
N ARG A 7 1.97 2.72 -10.61
CA ARG A 7 2.49 1.35 -10.46
C ARG A 7 1.36 0.39 -10.13
N LYS A 8 1.40 -0.80 -10.72
CA LYS A 8 0.50 -1.91 -10.38
C LYS A 8 0.99 -2.56 -9.08
N LEU A 9 0.06 -3.01 -8.25
CA LEU A 9 0.32 -3.74 -7.03
C LEU A 9 -0.75 -4.82 -6.87
N ASN A 10 -0.33 -6.05 -6.59
CA ASN A 10 -1.25 -7.14 -6.31
C ASN A 10 -1.25 -7.36 -4.80
N LEU A 11 -2.42 -7.24 -4.18
CA LEU A 11 -2.61 -7.42 -2.74
C LEU A 11 -3.73 -8.41 -2.47
N ASN A 12 -3.59 -9.12 -1.36
CA ASN A 12 -4.69 -9.83 -0.74
C ASN A 12 -5.32 -8.92 0.31
N MET A 13 -6.60 -8.61 0.15
CA MET A 13 -7.34 -7.67 1.00
C MET A 13 -8.44 -8.38 1.78
N LYS A 14 -8.52 -8.12 3.09
CA LYS A 14 -9.61 -8.59 3.95
C LYS A 14 -10.56 -7.44 4.21
N PHE A 15 -11.85 -7.70 4.02
CA PHE A 15 -12.90 -6.74 4.31
C PHE A 15 -13.70 -7.15 5.54
N GLN A 16 -14.12 -6.17 6.34
CA GLN A 16 -15.06 -6.36 7.42
C GLN A 16 -16.05 -5.19 7.41
N LYS A 17 -17.34 -5.49 7.22
CA LYS A 17 -18.41 -4.48 7.12
C LYS A 17 -18.13 -3.39 6.07
N GLY A 18 -17.54 -3.78 4.94
CA GLY A 18 -17.18 -2.87 3.84
C GLY A 18 -15.88 -2.07 4.04
N ALA A 19 -15.21 -2.20 5.19
CA ALA A 19 -13.92 -1.57 5.44
C ALA A 19 -12.76 -2.56 5.21
N VAL A 20 -11.64 -2.07 4.69
CA VAL A 20 -10.39 -2.84 4.56
C VAL A 20 -9.75 -2.95 5.94
N VAL A 21 -9.62 -4.16 6.47
CA VAL A 21 -8.97 -4.43 7.77
C VAL A 21 -7.57 -5.00 7.62
N CYS A 22 -7.24 -5.57 6.46
CA CYS A 22 -5.92 -6.07 6.13
C CYS A 22 -5.67 -5.91 4.63
N ALA A 23 -4.46 -5.52 4.24
CA ALA A 23 -4.01 -5.52 2.86
C ALA A 23 -2.53 -5.92 2.85
N LYS A 24 -2.22 -7.11 2.35
CA LYS A 24 -0.87 -7.68 2.36
C LYS A 24 -0.48 -8.17 0.97
N SER A 25 0.82 -8.27 0.71
CA SER A 25 1.27 -8.95 -0.50
C SER A 25 0.87 -10.43 -0.45
N PRO A 26 0.66 -11.10 -1.59
CA PRO A 26 0.25 -12.51 -1.61
C PRO A 26 1.22 -13.42 -0.84
N ILE A 27 2.53 -13.11 -0.86
CA ILE A 27 3.56 -13.87 -0.14
C ILE A 27 3.37 -13.75 1.37
N GLU A 28 3.12 -12.54 1.87
CA GLU A 28 2.90 -12.24 3.30
C GLU A 28 1.57 -12.81 3.82
N CYS A 29 0.66 -13.21 2.93
CA CYS A 29 -0.60 -13.86 3.28
C CYS A 29 -0.49 -15.39 3.43
N LYS A 30 0.56 -16.04 2.90
CA LYS A 30 0.67 -17.52 2.87
C LYS A 30 0.67 -18.20 4.25
N GLY A 31 0.96 -17.47 5.32
CA GLY A 31 0.94 -17.97 6.71
C GLY A 31 -0.30 -17.58 7.53
N CYS A 32 -1.29 -16.91 6.93
CA CYS A 32 -2.46 -16.45 7.66
C CYS A 32 -3.49 -17.58 7.85
N ARG A 33 -3.95 -17.80 9.09
CA ARG A 33 -5.02 -18.77 9.40
C ARG A 33 -6.32 -18.50 8.63
N ASP A 34 -6.56 -17.23 8.29
CA ASP A 34 -7.78 -16.78 7.61
C ASP A 34 -7.55 -16.47 6.12
N ILE A 35 -6.65 -17.18 5.43
CA ILE A 35 -6.33 -16.86 4.04
C ILE A 35 -7.55 -16.88 3.11
N GLY A 36 -8.53 -17.74 3.38
CA GLY A 36 -9.80 -17.82 2.64
C GLY A 36 -10.75 -16.62 2.86
N GLN A 37 -10.42 -15.72 3.79
CA GLN A 37 -11.16 -14.46 4.02
C GLN A 37 -10.47 -13.27 3.34
N CYS A 38 -9.40 -13.50 2.57
CA CYS A 38 -8.71 -12.46 1.83
C CYS A 38 -8.99 -12.62 0.33
N GLU A 39 -9.35 -11.53 -0.32
CA GLU A 39 -9.60 -11.47 -1.76
C GLU A 39 -8.35 -10.96 -2.48
N GLU A 40 -7.93 -11.62 -3.56
CA GLU A 40 -6.84 -11.13 -4.41
C GLU A 40 -7.34 -9.96 -5.28
N MET A 41 -6.64 -8.83 -5.18
CA MET A 41 -7.01 -7.59 -5.87
C MET A 41 -5.82 -7.00 -6.64
N ASP A 42 -6.09 -6.64 -7.89
CA ASP A 42 -5.20 -5.86 -8.74
C ASP A 42 -5.43 -4.37 -8.49
N LEU A 43 -4.47 -3.71 -7.84
CA LEU A 43 -4.53 -2.30 -7.48
C LEU A 43 -3.51 -1.47 -8.23
N PHE A 44 -3.70 -0.15 -8.20
CA PHE A 44 -2.75 0.80 -8.73
C PHE A 44 -2.52 1.94 -7.74
N TYR A 45 -1.27 2.37 -7.60
CA TYR A 45 -0.91 3.52 -6.78
C TYR A 45 -0.02 4.49 -7.55
N TYR A 46 -0.05 5.73 -7.09
CA TYR A 46 0.80 6.80 -7.62
C TYR A 46 2.03 6.91 -6.73
N THR A 47 3.21 6.78 -7.30
CA THR A 47 4.45 6.94 -6.53
C THR A 47 4.66 8.40 -6.20
N TYR A 48 5.02 8.69 -4.94
CA TYR A 48 5.56 10.00 -4.57
C TYR A 48 6.78 10.36 -5.41
N SER A 49 6.91 11.64 -5.75
CA SER A 49 8.11 12.11 -6.41
C SER A 49 9.29 12.17 -5.43
N LYS A 50 10.53 12.16 -5.93
CA LYS A 50 11.73 12.36 -5.09
C LYS A 50 11.65 13.66 -4.28
N LYS A 51 11.02 14.69 -4.85
CA LYS A 51 10.80 15.98 -4.18
C LYS A 51 9.87 15.82 -2.98
N ASP A 52 8.72 15.20 -3.17
CA ASP A 52 7.72 15.00 -2.11
C ASP A 52 8.28 14.15 -0.96
N ILE A 53 9.07 13.11 -1.28
CA ILE A 53 9.76 12.29 -0.27
C ILE A 53 10.78 13.14 0.50
N SER A 54 11.59 13.94 -0.19
CA SER A 54 12.57 14.81 0.47
C SER A 54 11.93 15.87 1.35
N GLU A 55 10.78 16.41 0.95
CA GLU A 55 10.04 17.41 1.73
C GLU A 55 9.46 16.78 3.00
N CYS A 56 8.90 15.57 2.89
CA CYS A 56 8.44 14.80 4.05
C CYS A 56 9.56 14.56 5.08
N ILE A 57 10.76 14.16 4.63
CA ILE A 57 11.91 13.91 5.51
C ILE A 57 12.41 15.21 6.18
N LYS A 58 12.30 16.36 5.53
CA LYS A 58 12.71 17.66 6.10
C LYS A 58 11.80 18.12 7.23
N ASN A 59 10.52 17.76 7.18
CA ASN A 59 9.52 18.09 8.20
C ASN A 59 9.42 17.02 9.30
N ASP A 60 10.40 16.10 9.38
CA ASP A 60 10.49 15.14 10.49
C ASP A 60 10.86 15.90 11.77
N GLU A 61 9.86 16.09 12.65
CA GLU A 61 10.00 16.75 13.96
C GLU A 61 11.07 16.10 14.85
N ARG A 62 11.48 14.84 14.60
CA ARG A 62 12.60 14.18 15.31
C ARG A 62 13.98 14.73 14.93
N ARG A 63 14.06 15.60 13.91
CA ARG A 63 15.29 16.30 13.49
C ARG A 63 15.40 17.73 14.06
N ARG A 64 14.40 18.20 14.82
CA ARG A 64 14.46 19.43 15.62
C ARG A 64 14.92 19.10 17.03
#